data_AF-A0A0Q5NHD5-F1
#
_entry.id   AF-A0A0Q5NHD5-F1
#
_cell.length_a   1.000
_cell.length_b   1.000
_cell.length_c   1.000
_cell.angle_alpha   90.00
_cell.angle_beta   90.00
_cell.angle_gamma   90.00
#
_symmetry.space_group_name_H-M   'P 1'
#
loop_
_entity.id
_entity.type
_entity.pdbx_description
1 polymer ?
#
loop_
_entity_poly.entity_id
_entity_poly.type
_entity_poly.pdbx_seq_one_letter_code
_entity_poly.pdbx_strand_id
1 'polypeptide(L)'
;MSEGIFFFVVGPSGAGKDSLIDAVRDSDRPFVIARRVITRAHGSPGEAHEARDEAGFSAMECQGGFLLTWSAHGLRYGLRRELLDVLSQGRHVIANGSRAMVETLRTRVPRMVVVEVTAPASVLAERILARGRETQEEVQQRVMRKVEPFPADVEVIKVSNDGTLEEGIERFVAALDRATQPPAPSMAAMKAKLAGDVLNESQYGAVLDDILALRYSDRDINAFLLHASQHLSDPEVLALAKVRAKLSPRIEWNEQILVDKHSMGGIPGSRITLIVVPIVTAFGLTMPKTSSRAITSAAGTADAMETVARVDLTRAEVQQCVKEARGCIAWNGRLNHSLIDDRINAFTRPLGLDSNRWSVASILSKKWSAGSTHVIIDLPYGPRAKLKNESEARALGQLFEYVGAGLGMHVKAMVTDGKGPIGRGVGPALEVRDVRLVLSNAVDAPSDLREKALQFAAEILAWAPDVGTVAKGREMAESLLESGKALASFERIIDAQGRRARPVLPGKHVRKVVARHSGVITSVDGWAVAGIARAAGAPNDLSAGVDLLVSAGQTVEAGDVLFQIYGNDAEAVANAAESAKHLATHDISAERFSPSIRVSA
;
A
#
# COMPACT_ATOMS: atom_id res chain seq x y z
N MET A 1 5.05 -6.76 41.29
CA MET A 1 5.66 -6.98 39.96
C MET A 1 4.74 -7.91 39.19
N SER A 2 4.55 -7.71 37.89
CA SER A 2 3.77 -8.65 37.06
C SER A 2 4.49 -9.99 36.98
N GLU A 3 3.76 -11.10 37.02
CA GLU A 3 4.34 -12.43 36.81
C GLU A 3 4.92 -12.57 35.39
N GLY A 4 5.96 -13.39 35.28
CA GLY A 4 6.63 -13.70 34.02
C GLY A 4 5.73 -14.48 33.05
N ILE A 5 6.15 -14.52 31.79
CA ILE A 5 5.44 -15.24 30.72
C ILE A 5 6.17 -16.54 30.43
N PHE A 6 5.42 -17.63 30.32
CA PHE A 6 5.95 -18.91 29.85
C PHE A 6 5.76 -19.04 28.33
N PHE A 7 6.84 -18.84 27.58
CA PHE A 7 6.90 -19.04 26.14
C PHE A 7 7.17 -20.50 25.82
N PHE A 8 6.15 -21.20 25.31
CA PHE A 8 6.24 -22.61 24.94
C PHE A 8 6.42 -22.74 23.43
N VAL A 9 7.64 -23.05 23.00
CA VAL A 9 8.02 -23.09 21.59
C VAL A 9 7.70 -24.47 21.03
N VAL A 10 6.79 -24.52 20.05
CA VAL A 10 6.32 -25.74 19.41
C VAL A 10 6.48 -25.65 17.90
N GLY A 11 6.47 -26.77 17.20
CA GLY A 11 6.62 -26.80 15.74
C GLY A 11 7.13 -28.14 15.26
N PRO A 12 7.02 -28.45 13.96
CA PRO A 12 7.47 -29.71 13.40
C PRO A 12 8.98 -29.91 13.59
N SER A 13 9.42 -31.17 13.49
CA SER A 13 10.86 -31.47 13.41
C SER A 13 11.44 -30.78 12.17
N GLY A 14 12.65 -30.23 12.27
CA GLY A 14 13.27 -29.48 11.16
C GLY A 14 12.84 -28.02 11.03
N ALA A 15 11.86 -27.54 11.80
CA ALA A 15 11.42 -26.13 11.78
C ALA A 15 12.46 -25.12 12.30
N GLY A 16 13.57 -25.60 12.87
CA GLY A 16 14.66 -24.74 13.37
C GLY A 16 14.47 -24.17 14.78
N LYS A 17 13.55 -24.73 15.58
CA LYS A 17 13.25 -24.28 16.96
C LYS A 17 14.51 -24.09 17.82
N ASP A 18 15.38 -25.10 17.85
CA ASP A 18 16.57 -25.09 18.71
C ASP A 18 17.51 -23.94 18.32
N SER A 19 17.76 -23.76 17.02
CA SER A 19 18.56 -22.65 16.49
C SER A 19 17.98 -21.27 16.84
N LEU A 20 16.66 -21.11 16.78
CA LEU A 20 16.00 -19.85 17.14
C LEU A 20 16.08 -19.58 18.65
N ILE A 21 15.89 -20.61 19.49
CA ILE A 21 15.99 -20.47 20.94
C ILE A 21 17.43 -20.16 21.36
N ASP A 22 18.41 -20.87 20.79
CA ASP A 22 19.82 -20.68 21.12
C ASP A 22 20.32 -19.29 20.69
N ALA A 23 19.82 -18.73 19.58
CA ALA A 23 20.14 -17.35 19.19
C ALA A 23 19.68 -16.29 20.20
N VAL A 24 18.63 -16.57 20.99
CA VAL A 24 18.15 -15.65 22.05
C VAL A 24 18.96 -15.81 23.34
N ARG A 25 19.72 -16.91 23.49
CA ARG A 25 20.52 -17.22 24.70
C ARG A 25 21.58 -16.17 24.99
N ASP A 26 22.20 -15.64 23.95
CA ASP A 26 23.33 -14.71 24.03
C ASP A 26 22.90 -13.24 23.93
N SER A 27 21.61 -12.95 24.10
CA SER A 27 21.07 -11.60 24.06
C SER A 27 20.98 -10.99 25.48
N ASP A 28 21.17 -9.67 25.61
CA ASP A 28 21.00 -8.90 26.87
C ASP A 28 19.53 -8.83 27.36
N ARG A 29 18.66 -9.72 26.87
CA ARG A 29 17.21 -9.70 27.09
C ARG A 29 16.85 -10.48 28.36
N PRO A 30 15.74 -10.13 29.04
CA PRO A 30 15.36 -10.74 30.33
C PRO A 30 14.69 -12.13 30.18
N PHE A 31 15.17 -12.96 29.25
CA PHE A 31 14.64 -14.31 29.02
C PHE A 31 15.48 -15.37 29.73
N VAL A 32 14.80 -16.35 30.33
CA VAL A 32 15.42 -17.55 30.90
C VAL A 32 15.10 -18.73 29.99
N ILE A 33 16.12 -19.29 29.35
CA ILE A 33 15.94 -20.50 28.54
C ILE A 33 15.87 -21.71 29.48
N ALA A 34 14.71 -22.37 29.49
CA ALA A 34 14.50 -23.57 30.27
C ALA A 34 15.37 -24.71 29.74
N ARG A 35 16.20 -25.28 30.62
CA ARG A 35 16.91 -26.53 30.35
C ARG A 35 15.97 -27.69 30.60
N ARG A 36 15.77 -28.54 29.59
CA ARG A 36 15.02 -29.79 29.75
C ARG A 36 15.88 -30.84 30.46
N VAL A 37 15.26 -31.63 31.33
CA VAL A 37 15.83 -32.88 31.81
C VAL A 37 15.42 -33.97 30.83
N ILE A 38 16.38 -34.72 30.28
CA ILE A 38 16.11 -35.73 29.25
C ILE A 38 16.78 -37.05 29.64
N THR A 39 16.13 -38.19 29.41
CA THR A 39 16.71 -39.53 29.60
C THR A 39 17.72 -39.92 28.51
N ARG A 40 18.59 -38.97 28.15
CA ARG A 40 19.61 -39.08 27.10
C ARG A 40 20.99 -38.85 27.70
N ALA A 41 21.99 -39.57 27.18
CA ALA A 41 23.38 -39.47 27.66
C ALA A 41 23.95 -38.05 27.49
N HIS A 42 24.75 -37.63 28.48
CA HIS A 42 25.44 -36.34 28.49
C HIS A 42 26.31 -36.16 27.23
N GLY A 43 26.27 -34.99 26.61
CA GLY A 43 27.07 -34.67 25.41
C GLY A 43 26.50 -35.21 24.09
N SER A 44 25.30 -35.81 24.09
CA SER A 44 24.62 -36.23 22.85
C SER A 44 24.30 -35.03 21.95
N PRO A 45 24.41 -35.15 20.61
CA PRO A 45 24.10 -34.05 19.68
C PRO A 45 22.67 -33.51 19.83
N GLY A 46 22.50 -32.19 19.90
CA GLY A 46 21.21 -31.50 20.03
C GLY A 46 21.28 -30.36 21.05
N GLU A 47 20.13 -29.95 21.59
CA GLU A 47 20.08 -28.85 22.56
C GLU A 47 20.84 -29.16 23.87
N ALA A 48 21.24 -28.09 24.56
CA ALA A 48 21.76 -28.16 25.94
C ALA A 48 20.66 -28.62 26.91
N HIS A 49 20.88 -29.76 27.56
CA HIS A 49 19.91 -30.44 28.43
C HIS A 49 20.61 -31.00 29.68
N GLU A 50 19.82 -31.28 30.73
CA GLU A 50 20.27 -32.05 31.87
C GLU A 50 20.06 -33.54 31.59
N ALA A 51 21.16 -34.28 31.45
CA ALA A 51 21.14 -35.72 31.25
C ALA A 51 20.83 -36.46 32.55
N ARG A 52 19.84 -37.35 32.51
CA ARG A 52 19.53 -38.30 33.60
C ARG A 52 19.32 -39.69 33.03
N ASP A 53 19.51 -40.72 33.83
CA ASP A 53 19.05 -42.07 33.50
C ASP A 53 17.56 -42.23 33.88
N GLU A 54 16.95 -43.34 33.46
CA GLU A 54 15.54 -43.61 33.71
C GLU A 54 15.21 -43.70 35.21
N ALA A 55 16.13 -44.24 36.01
CA ALA A 55 15.99 -44.35 37.45
C ALA A 55 16.01 -42.96 38.13
N GLY A 56 16.97 -42.11 37.77
CA GLY A 56 17.09 -40.75 38.28
C GLY A 56 15.93 -39.85 37.82
N PHE A 57 15.46 -39.99 36.58
CA PHE A 57 14.29 -39.26 36.11
C PHE A 57 13.04 -39.64 36.90
N SER A 58 12.80 -40.94 37.08
CA SER A 58 11.63 -41.45 37.83
C SER A 58 11.67 -41.02 39.30
N ALA A 59 12.84 -41.06 39.94
CA ALA A 59 13.00 -40.58 41.32
C ALA A 59 12.65 -39.08 41.45
N MET A 60 13.12 -38.24 40.51
CA MET A 60 12.81 -36.81 40.48
C MET A 60 11.32 -36.54 40.23
N GLU A 61 10.68 -37.34 39.37
CA GLU A 61 9.25 -37.25 39.12
C GLU A 61 8.42 -37.62 40.36
N CYS A 62 8.76 -38.72 41.05
CA CYS A 62 8.12 -39.12 42.29
C CYS A 62 8.26 -38.07 43.41
N GLN A 63 9.35 -37.31 43.41
CA GLN A 63 9.59 -36.20 44.35
C GLN A 63 8.88 -34.90 43.94
N GLY A 64 8.16 -34.89 42.81
CA GLY A 64 7.47 -33.70 42.31
C GLY A 64 8.40 -32.64 41.74
N GLY A 65 9.62 -33.00 41.33
CA GLY A 65 10.64 -32.06 40.81
C GLY A 65 10.31 -31.44 39.46
N PHE A 66 9.26 -31.92 38.77
CA PHE A 66 8.86 -31.44 37.45
C PHE A 66 7.58 -30.59 37.49
N LEU A 67 7.59 -29.54 36.66
CA LEU A 67 6.42 -28.79 36.22
C LEU A 67 5.61 -29.61 35.21
N LEU A 68 6.30 -30.28 34.29
CA LEU A 68 5.71 -31.04 33.18
C LEU A 68 6.67 -32.16 32.78
N THR A 69 6.15 -33.35 32.50
CA THR A 69 6.89 -34.48 31.92
C THR A 69 6.13 -35.05 30.72
N TRP A 70 6.86 -35.59 29.74
CA TRP A 70 6.29 -36.32 28.60
C TRP A 70 7.30 -37.28 27.99
N SER A 71 6.79 -38.23 27.19
CA SER A 71 7.63 -39.19 26.46
C SER A 71 7.51 -38.97 24.95
N ALA A 72 8.65 -38.99 24.24
CA ALA A 72 8.71 -38.88 22.79
C ALA A 72 9.97 -39.54 22.25
N HIS A 73 9.88 -40.23 21.10
CA HIS A 73 11.04 -40.86 20.44
C HIS A 73 11.88 -41.78 21.36
N GLY A 74 11.21 -42.52 22.25
CA GLY A 74 11.89 -43.43 23.19
C GLY A 74 12.65 -42.75 24.34
N LEU A 75 12.50 -41.43 24.50
CA LEU A 75 13.10 -40.65 25.58
C LEU A 75 12.00 -39.99 26.43
N ARG A 76 12.33 -39.71 27.69
CA ARG A 76 11.52 -38.90 28.60
C ARG A 76 12.09 -37.51 28.71
N TYR A 77 11.20 -36.54 28.78
CA TYR A 77 11.52 -35.12 28.86
C TYR A 77 10.80 -34.52 30.06
N GLY A 78 11.48 -33.63 30.77
CA GLY A 78 10.94 -32.94 31.93
C GLY A 78 11.35 -31.47 31.95
N LEU A 79 10.42 -30.61 32.35
CA LEU A 79 10.68 -29.21 32.70
C LEU A 79 10.63 -29.08 34.22
N ARG A 80 11.65 -28.49 34.83
CA ARG A 80 11.75 -28.38 36.29
C ARG A 80 10.66 -27.50 36.89
N ARG A 81 10.21 -27.84 38.10
CA ARG A 81 9.23 -27.05 38.86
C ARG A 81 9.75 -25.66 39.23
N GLU A 82 11.07 -25.53 39.43
CA GLU A 82 11.78 -24.25 39.72
C GLU A 82 11.49 -23.14 38.70
N LEU A 83 11.05 -23.48 37.48
CA LEU A 83 10.65 -22.50 36.49
C LEU A 83 9.45 -21.64 36.96
N LEU A 84 8.62 -22.14 37.88
CA LEU A 84 7.56 -21.36 38.51
C LEU A 84 8.13 -20.24 39.39
N ASP A 85 9.27 -20.45 40.05
CA ASP A 85 9.94 -19.44 40.86
C ASP A 85 10.54 -18.34 39.97
N VAL A 86 11.03 -18.71 38.79
CA VAL A 86 11.50 -17.74 37.79
C VAL A 86 10.35 -16.84 37.31
N LEU A 87 9.17 -17.43 37.04
CA LEU A 87 7.99 -16.68 36.63
C LEU A 87 7.49 -15.77 37.77
N SER A 88 7.48 -16.23 39.02
CA SER A 88 7.01 -15.42 40.16
C SER A 88 7.91 -14.20 40.44
N GLN A 89 9.20 -14.28 40.05
CA GLN A 89 10.14 -13.16 40.05
C GLN A 89 9.93 -12.17 38.88
N GLY A 90 8.93 -12.40 38.02
CA GLY A 90 8.63 -11.55 36.87
C GLY A 90 9.54 -11.80 35.65
N ARG A 91 10.36 -12.86 35.66
CA ARG A 91 11.24 -13.21 34.53
C ARG A 91 10.52 -14.12 33.55
N HIS A 92 10.75 -13.90 32.26
CA HIS A 92 10.12 -14.70 31.21
C HIS A 92 10.90 -15.99 30.97
N VAL A 93 10.18 -17.11 30.76
CA VAL A 93 10.78 -18.42 30.50
C VAL A 93 10.52 -18.84 29.06
N ILE A 94 11.54 -19.29 28.33
CA ILE A 94 11.41 -19.88 26.99
C ILE A 94 11.72 -21.36 27.10
N ALA A 95 10.77 -22.22 26.71
CA ALA A 95 10.94 -23.67 26.76
C ALA A 95 10.59 -24.33 25.43
N ASN A 96 11.48 -25.21 24.97
CA ASN A 96 11.24 -26.07 23.82
C ASN A 96 10.25 -27.19 24.18
N GLY A 97 9.14 -27.27 23.44
CA GLY A 97 7.96 -28.02 23.84
C GLY A 97 7.41 -28.98 22.80
N SER A 98 6.57 -29.91 23.27
CA SER A 98 5.70 -30.72 22.43
C SER A 98 4.29 -30.14 22.40
N ARG A 99 3.68 -30.02 21.21
CA ARG A 99 2.29 -29.54 21.04
C ARG A 99 1.30 -30.30 21.93
N ALA A 100 1.50 -31.61 22.11
CA ALA A 100 0.62 -32.44 22.94
C ALA A 100 0.53 -31.96 24.40
N MET A 101 1.54 -31.24 24.89
CA MET A 101 1.63 -30.81 26.28
C MET A 101 1.07 -29.41 26.54
N VAL A 102 0.60 -28.70 25.50
CA VAL A 102 0.04 -27.34 25.64
C VAL A 102 -1.12 -27.32 26.62
N GLU A 103 -2.04 -28.28 26.50
CA GLU A 103 -3.22 -28.40 27.37
C GLU A 103 -2.85 -28.67 28.83
N THR A 104 -1.83 -29.50 29.06
CA THR A 104 -1.36 -29.79 30.41
C THR A 104 -0.60 -28.62 31.02
N LEU A 105 0.19 -27.91 30.22
CA LEU A 105 1.03 -26.81 30.72
C LEU A 105 0.21 -25.56 31.02
N ARG A 106 -0.83 -25.25 30.23
CA ARG A 106 -1.66 -24.04 30.42
C ARG A 106 -2.31 -23.97 31.80
N THR A 107 -2.62 -25.12 32.41
CA THR A 107 -3.25 -25.21 33.73
C THR A 107 -2.24 -25.11 34.88
N ARG A 108 -0.94 -25.09 34.58
CA ARG A 108 0.16 -25.14 35.57
C ARG A 108 1.02 -23.88 35.63
N VAL A 109 0.85 -22.96 34.68
CA VAL A 109 1.60 -21.70 34.63
C VAL A 109 0.63 -20.52 34.61
N PRO A 110 1.01 -19.36 35.19
CA PRO A 110 0.11 -18.22 35.33
C PRO A 110 -0.28 -17.58 33.98
N ARG A 111 0.69 -17.45 33.07
CA ARG A 111 0.48 -16.98 31.70
C ARG A 111 1.35 -17.78 30.74
N MET A 112 0.73 -18.35 29.72
CA MET A 112 1.40 -19.11 28.66
C MET A 112 1.17 -18.47 27.30
N VAL A 113 2.23 -18.36 26.51
CA VAL A 113 2.17 -18.01 25.09
C VAL A 113 2.84 -19.11 24.30
N VAL A 114 2.12 -19.70 23.35
CA VAL A 114 2.66 -20.72 22.45
C VAL A 114 3.31 -20.02 21.26
N VAL A 115 4.59 -20.28 21.04
CA VAL A 115 5.29 -19.81 19.84
C VAL A 115 5.39 -20.96 18.85
N GLU A 116 4.53 -20.95 17.84
CA GLU A 116 4.48 -21.98 16.80
C GLU A 116 5.46 -21.64 15.68
N VAL A 117 6.59 -22.33 15.63
CA VAL A 117 7.58 -22.19 14.56
C VAL A 117 7.16 -23.08 13.39
N THR A 118 6.97 -22.47 12.22
CA THR A 118 6.54 -23.15 10.98
C THR A 118 7.58 -22.98 9.88
N ALA A 119 7.68 -23.97 8.97
CA ALA A 119 8.43 -23.84 7.72
C ALA A 119 7.71 -24.64 6.61
N PRO A 120 7.89 -24.29 5.32
CA PRO A 120 7.31 -25.03 4.21
C PRO A 120 7.70 -26.50 4.23
N ALA A 121 6.80 -27.37 3.75
CA ALA A 121 6.99 -28.82 3.67
C ALA A 121 8.31 -29.21 2.97
N SER A 122 8.66 -28.51 1.89
CA SER A 122 9.92 -28.69 1.16
C SER A 122 11.15 -28.39 2.02
N VAL A 123 11.14 -27.25 2.72
CA VAL A 123 12.23 -26.81 3.60
C VAL A 123 12.39 -27.77 4.79
N LEU A 124 11.28 -28.23 5.38
CA LEU A 124 11.31 -29.23 6.45
C LEU A 124 11.92 -30.54 5.95
N ALA A 125 11.52 -31.01 4.77
CA ALA A 125 12.02 -32.25 4.20
C ALA A 125 13.53 -32.18 3.93
N GLU A 126 14.03 -31.10 3.31
CA GLU A 126 15.45 -30.87 3.09
C GLU A 126 16.25 -30.86 4.40
N ARG A 127 15.78 -30.11 5.41
CA ARG A 127 16.44 -30.01 6.72
C ARG A 127 16.43 -31.32 7.50
N ILE A 128 15.41 -32.16 7.33
CA ILE A 128 15.34 -33.50 7.96
C ILE A 128 16.28 -34.47 7.22
N LEU A 129 16.25 -34.49 5.89
CA LEU A 129 17.11 -35.34 5.06
C LEU A 129 18.60 -35.04 5.27
N ALA A 130 18.96 -33.76 5.39
CA ALA A 130 20.33 -33.33 5.68
C ALA A 130 20.90 -33.88 7.01
N ARG A 131 20.05 -34.35 7.93
CA ARG A 131 20.49 -34.96 9.20
C ARG A 131 20.90 -36.42 9.06
N GLY A 132 20.59 -37.07 7.93
CA GLY A 132 21.06 -38.42 7.57
C GLY A 132 20.50 -39.57 8.41
N ARG A 133 19.33 -39.39 9.06
CA ARG A 133 18.79 -40.34 10.05
C ARG A 133 17.48 -41.03 9.65
N GLU A 134 16.87 -40.65 8.52
CA GLU A 134 15.51 -41.07 8.14
C GLU A 134 15.41 -41.23 6.60
N THR A 135 14.57 -42.14 6.12
CA THR A 135 14.29 -42.38 4.71
C THR A 135 13.29 -41.34 4.14
N GLN A 136 13.29 -41.15 2.83
CA GLN A 136 12.45 -40.13 2.16
C GLN A 136 10.94 -40.33 2.41
N GLU A 137 10.50 -41.57 2.59
CA GLU A 137 9.12 -41.95 2.90
C GLU A 137 8.74 -41.59 4.35
N GLU A 138 9.64 -41.80 5.32
CA GLU A 138 9.46 -41.42 6.73
C GLU A 138 9.38 -39.90 6.90
N VAL A 139 10.15 -39.15 6.11
CA VAL A 139 10.10 -37.68 6.10
C VAL A 139 8.77 -37.18 5.55
N GLN A 140 8.26 -37.75 4.45
CA GLN A 140 6.97 -37.33 3.89
C GLN A 140 5.79 -37.63 4.82
N GLN A 141 5.77 -38.79 5.49
CA GLN A 141 4.72 -39.12 6.46
C GLN A 141 4.72 -38.16 7.66
N ARG A 142 5.90 -37.69 8.10
CA ARG A 142 6.01 -36.67 9.17
C ARG A 142 5.50 -35.31 8.75
N VAL A 143 5.79 -34.88 7.53
CA VAL A 143 5.38 -33.58 6.99
C VAL A 143 3.87 -33.54 6.72
N MET A 144 3.27 -34.66 6.31
CA MET A 144 1.84 -34.78 6.00
C MET A 144 0.96 -35.07 7.23
N ARG A 145 1.54 -35.19 8.43
CA ARG A 145 0.78 -35.52 9.64
C ARG A 145 -0.24 -34.43 9.96
N LYS A 146 -1.51 -34.81 10.01
CA LYS A 146 -2.62 -33.94 10.42
C LYS A 146 -2.37 -33.47 11.86
N VAL A 147 -2.31 -32.15 12.05
CA VAL A 147 -2.00 -31.56 13.36
C VAL A 147 -3.28 -31.08 14.01
N GLU A 148 -3.50 -31.47 15.26
CA GLU A 148 -4.63 -30.98 16.03
C GLU A 148 -4.50 -29.46 16.27
N PRO A 149 -5.63 -28.73 16.19
CA PRO A 149 -5.68 -27.31 16.48
C PRO A 149 -5.39 -27.07 17.97
N PHE A 150 -4.82 -25.92 18.30
CA PHE A 150 -4.67 -25.49 19.69
C PHE A 150 -6.03 -25.15 20.31
N PRO A 151 -6.18 -25.24 21.65
CA PRO A 151 -7.34 -24.71 22.35
C PRO A 151 -7.56 -23.22 22.04
N ALA A 152 -8.83 -22.79 21.94
CA ALA A 152 -9.19 -21.44 21.51
C ALA A 152 -8.80 -20.32 22.50
N ASP A 153 -8.58 -20.69 23.77
CA ASP A 153 -8.21 -19.82 24.88
C ASP A 153 -6.69 -19.65 25.04
N VAL A 154 -5.88 -20.35 24.24
CA VAL A 154 -4.41 -20.25 24.30
C VAL A 154 -3.91 -19.20 23.32
N GLU A 155 -3.11 -18.25 23.81
CA GLU A 155 -2.42 -17.28 22.97
C GLU A 155 -1.35 -17.99 22.13
N VAL A 156 -1.51 -18.00 20.80
CA VAL A 156 -0.57 -18.62 19.85
C VAL A 156 0.01 -17.55 18.92
N ILE A 157 1.33 -17.45 18.87
CA ILE A 157 2.07 -16.61 17.93
C ILE A 157 2.79 -17.50 16.94
N LYS A 158 2.51 -17.31 15.65
CA LYS A 158 3.16 -18.06 14.57
C LYS A 158 4.44 -17.35 14.11
N VAL A 159 5.52 -18.10 13.98
CA VAL A 159 6.81 -17.61 13.49
C VAL A 159 7.21 -18.45 12.27
N SER A 160 7.22 -17.83 11.08
CA SER A 160 7.69 -18.49 9.86
C SER A 160 9.21 -18.46 9.79
N ASN A 161 9.83 -19.63 9.72
CA ASN A 161 11.26 -19.85 9.52
C ASN A 161 11.52 -20.44 8.11
N ASP A 162 11.04 -19.71 7.10
CA ASP A 162 11.06 -20.06 5.67
C ASP A 162 12.22 -19.43 4.89
N GLY A 163 12.95 -18.49 5.49
CA GLY A 163 14.08 -17.79 4.89
C GLY A 163 15.41 -18.18 5.52
N THR A 164 16.29 -17.19 5.65
CA THR A 164 17.59 -17.30 6.33
C THR A 164 17.41 -17.48 7.85
N LEU A 165 18.48 -17.95 8.53
CA LEU A 165 18.44 -18.12 9.98
C LEU A 165 18.27 -16.75 10.67
N GLU A 166 18.94 -15.73 10.16
CA GLU A 166 18.89 -14.35 10.64
C GLU A 166 17.46 -13.79 10.59
N GLU A 167 16.77 -13.91 9.46
CA GLU A 167 15.36 -13.50 9.33
C GLU A 167 14.44 -14.28 10.26
N GLY A 168 14.71 -15.58 10.44
CA GLY A 168 13.99 -16.42 11.40
C GLY A 168 14.16 -15.93 12.84
N ILE A 169 15.38 -15.55 13.22
CA ILE A 169 15.72 -15.01 14.56
C ILE A 169 15.01 -13.68 14.76
N GLU A 170 15.07 -12.75 13.79
CA GLU A 170 14.39 -11.46 13.90
C GLU A 170 12.89 -11.61 14.14
N ARG A 171 12.23 -12.50 13.38
CA ARG A 171 10.80 -12.79 13.55
C ARG A 171 10.49 -13.44 14.89
N PHE A 172 11.35 -14.34 15.35
CA PHE A 172 11.20 -15.03 16.63
C PHE A 172 11.34 -14.05 17.80
N VAL A 173 12.35 -13.18 17.77
CA VAL A 173 12.57 -12.13 18.78
C VAL A 173 11.41 -11.14 18.79
N ALA A 174 10.96 -10.67 17.61
CA ALA A 174 9.83 -9.76 17.51
C ALA A 174 8.54 -10.37 18.10
N ALA A 175 8.33 -11.68 17.93
CA ALA A 175 7.20 -12.40 18.51
C ALA A 175 7.26 -12.43 20.06
N LEU A 176 8.44 -12.71 20.62
CA LEU A 176 8.65 -12.70 22.08
C LEU A 176 8.44 -11.31 22.65
N ASP A 177 9.07 -10.30 22.06
CA ASP A 177 8.99 -8.91 22.50
C ASP A 177 7.54 -8.43 22.53
N ARG A 178 6.79 -8.69 21.46
CA ARG A 178 5.39 -8.32 21.36
C ARG A 178 4.52 -8.92 22.46
N ALA A 179 4.77 -10.16 22.86
CA ALA A 179 4.01 -10.80 23.94
C ALA A 179 4.36 -10.26 25.34
N THR A 180 5.61 -9.79 25.53
CA THR A 180 6.04 -9.17 26.79
C THR A 180 5.53 -7.75 26.99
N GLN A 181 5.06 -7.09 25.93
CA GLN A 181 4.46 -5.77 26.06
C GLN A 181 3.12 -5.85 26.82
N PRO A 182 2.80 -4.88 27.69
CA PRO A 182 1.49 -4.79 28.32
C PRO A 182 0.40 -4.66 27.24
N PRO A 183 -0.86 -5.06 27.53
CA PRO A 183 -1.97 -4.86 26.59
C PRO A 183 -2.00 -3.42 26.13
N ALA A 184 -2.18 -3.20 24.82
CA ALA A 184 -2.27 -1.87 24.24
C ALA A 184 -3.23 -1.01 25.07
N PRO A 185 -2.80 0.13 25.65
CA PRO A 185 -3.70 1.01 26.41
C PRO A 185 -4.99 1.36 25.64
N SER A 186 -4.94 1.39 24.31
CA SER A 186 -6.12 1.60 23.47
C SER A 186 -6.89 0.34 23.06
N MET A 187 -6.64 -0.84 23.64
CA MET A 187 -7.39 -2.07 23.36
C MET A 187 -8.91 -1.86 23.50
N ALA A 188 -9.35 -1.09 24.50
CA ALA A 188 -10.76 -0.79 24.72
C ALA A 188 -11.36 0.01 23.55
N ALA A 189 -10.65 1.03 23.05
CA ALA A 189 -11.07 1.81 21.90
C ALA A 189 -11.10 0.98 20.61
N MET A 190 -10.10 0.11 20.39
CA MET A 190 -10.10 -0.80 19.25
C MET A 190 -11.31 -1.75 19.29
N LYS A 191 -11.62 -2.34 20.45
CA LYS A 191 -12.79 -3.22 20.63
C LYS A 191 -14.10 -2.46 20.42
N ALA A 192 -14.23 -1.25 20.97
CA ALA A 192 -15.39 -0.38 20.77
C ALA A 192 -15.61 -0.12 19.27
N LYS A 193 -14.54 0.22 18.52
CA LYS A 193 -14.68 0.41 17.07
C LYS A 193 -15.13 -0.85 16.35
N LEU A 194 -14.57 -2.01 16.69
CA LEU A 194 -14.98 -3.30 16.10
C LEU A 194 -16.42 -3.69 16.46
N ALA A 195 -16.96 -3.18 17.56
CA ALA A 195 -18.35 -3.34 17.95
C ALA A 195 -19.30 -2.37 17.22
N GLY A 196 -18.77 -1.43 16.43
CA GLY A 196 -19.52 -0.43 15.68
C GLY A 196 -19.60 0.95 16.35
N ASP A 197 -18.94 1.16 17.48
CA ASP A 197 -18.93 2.45 18.16
C ASP A 197 -18.14 3.52 17.39
N VAL A 198 -18.52 4.77 17.61
CA VAL A 198 -17.83 5.95 17.08
C VAL A 198 -16.64 6.27 17.97
N LEU A 199 -15.46 6.46 17.38
CA LEU A 199 -14.27 6.90 18.11
C LEU A 199 -13.99 8.39 17.92
N ASN A 200 -13.53 9.05 18.99
CA ASN A 200 -13.06 10.44 18.93
C ASN A 200 -11.57 10.54 18.53
N GLU A 201 -11.06 11.77 18.37
CA GLU A 201 -9.66 12.04 17.97
C GLU A 201 -8.65 11.42 18.93
N SER A 202 -8.86 11.52 20.25
CA SER A 202 -7.95 10.94 21.24
C SER A 202 -7.90 9.42 21.17
N GLN A 203 -9.05 8.78 20.94
CA GLN A 203 -9.13 7.32 20.83
C GLN A 203 -8.47 6.82 19.55
N TYR A 204 -8.72 7.47 18.41
CA TYR A 204 -8.00 7.15 17.17
C TYR A 204 -6.50 7.40 17.29
N GLY A 205 -6.09 8.47 17.97
CA GLY A 205 -4.68 8.76 18.28
C GLY A 205 -4.03 7.59 19.01
N ALA A 206 -4.60 7.20 20.14
CA ALA A 206 -4.07 6.11 20.94
C ALA A 206 -4.02 4.77 20.15
N VAL A 207 -5.07 4.45 19.38
CA VAL A 207 -5.08 3.24 18.55
C VAL A 207 -3.98 3.27 17.50
N LEU A 208 -3.82 4.36 16.75
CA LEU A 208 -2.80 4.44 15.70
C LEU A 208 -1.37 4.43 16.29
N ASP A 209 -1.16 5.07 17.44
CA ASP A 209 0.13 5.05 18.15
C ASP A 209 0.47 3.62 18.61
N ASP A 210 -0.48 2.89 19.19
CA ASP A 210 -0.28 1.50 19.61
C ASP A 210 -0.08 0.54 18.41
N ILE A 211 -0.70 0.83 17.25
CA ILE A 211 -0.42 0.11 15.99
C ILE A 211 1.03 0.33 15.55
N LEU A 212 1.51 1.58 15.56
CA LEU A 212 2.87 1.92 15.15
C LEU A 212 3.91 1.40 16.15
N ALA A 213 3.56 1.30 17.43
CA ALA A 213 4.36 0.69 18.48
C ALA A 213 4.33 -0.86 18.47
N LEU A 214 3.66 -1.48 17.49
CA LEU A 214 3.53 -2.93 17.32
C LEU A 214 2.90 -3.65 18.53
N ARG A 215 2.03 -2.96 19.28
CA ARG A 215 1.35 -3.49 20.48
C ARG A 215 0.12 -4.35 20.17
N TYR A 216 -0.34 -4.35 18.93
CA TYR A 216 -1.49 -5.14 18.46
C TYR A 216 -1.06 -6.34 17.63
N SER A 217 -1.94 -7.35 17.55
CA SER A 217 -1.77 -8.43 16.59
C SER A 217 -2.07 -8.02 15.16
N ASP A 218 -1.39 -8.62 14.19
CA ASP A 218 -1.70 -8.42 12.77
C ASP A 218 -3.18 -8.71 12.49
N ARG A 219 -3.75 -9.72 13.16
CA ARG A 219 -5.18 -10.03 13.09
C ARG A 219 -6.03 -8.84 13.55
N ASP A 220 -5.73 -8.26 14.71
CA ASP A 220 -6.49 -7.15 15.30
C ASP A 220 -6.33 -5.88 14.48
N ILE A 221 -5.11 -5.58 14.02
CA ILE A 221 -4.81 -4.45 13.14
C ILE A 221 -5.62 -4.58 11.85
N ASN A 222 -5.58 -5.74 11.20
CA ASN A 222 -6.29 -5.95 9.94
C ASN A 222 -7.80 -5.89 10.13
N ALA A 223 -8.33 -6.48 11.21
CA ALA A 223 -9.75 -6.40 11.54
C ALA A 223 -10.19 -4.95 11.78
N PHE A 224 -9.42 -4.20 12.57
CA PHE A 224 -9.70 -2.79 12.86
C PHE A 224 -9.65 -1.94 11.59
N LEU A 225 -8.58 -2.03 10.80
CA LEU A 225 -8.42 -1.22 9.60
C LEU A 225 -9.49 -1.54 8.55
N LEU A 226 -9.86 -2.81 8.39
CA LEU A 226 -10.95 -3.22 7.52
C LEU A 226 -12.27 -2.61 7.98
N HIS A 227 -12.66 -2.83 9.24
CA HIS A 227 -13.92 -2.32 9.77
C HIS A 227 -13.97 -0.79 9.73
N ALA A 228 -12.90 -0.13 10.18
CA ALA A 228 -12.77 1.32 10.12
C ALA A 228 -12.70 1.85 8.69
N SER A 229 -12.30 1.09 7.67
CA SER A 229 -12.35 1.57 6.28
C SER A 229 -13.77 1.65 5.72
N GLN A 230 -14.68 0.80 6.24
CA GLN A 230 -16.05 0.65 5.76
C GLN A 230 -17.07 1.44 6.59
N HIS A 231 -16.78 1.69 7.87
CA HIS A 231 -17.74 2.25 8.82
C HIS A 231 -17.20 3.51 9.50
N LEU A 232 -17.12 4.64 8.77
CA LEU A 232 -16.74 5.94 9.34
C LEU A 232 -17.87 6.95 9.18
N SER A 233 -18.24 7.60 10.26
CA SER A 233 -19.01 8.85 10.22
C SER A 233 -18.13 10.05 9.83
N ASP A 234 -18.72 11.17 9.41
CA ASP A 234 -17.96 12.38 9.01
C ASP A 234 -17.04 12.90 10.13
N PRO A 235 -17.50 13.00 11.41
CA PRO A 235 -16.64 13.40 12.51
C PRO A 235 -15.45 12.45 12.73
N GLU A 236 -15.62 11.15 12.48
CA GLU A 236 -14.53 10.17 12.57
C GLU A 236 -13.51 10.33 11.45
N VAL A 237 -13.95 10.62 10.23
CA VAL A 237 -13.03 10.92 9.12
C VAL A 237 -12.19 12.14 9.45
N LEU A 238 -12.80 13.19 10.02
CA LEU A 238 -12.06 14.36 10.49
C LEU A 238 -11.08 14.02 11.62
N ALA A 239 -11.52 13.28 12.63
CA ALA A 239 -10.68 12.82 13.73
C ALA A 239 -9.47 12.03 13.23
N LEU A 240 -9.69 11.06 12.34
CA LEU A 240 -8.63 10.29 11.68
C LEU A 240 -7.69 11.18 10.87
N ALA A 241 -8.22 12.15 10.12
CA ALA A 241 -7.39 13.05 9.33
C ALA A 241 -6.46 13.89 10.22
N LYS A 242 -6.96 14.40 11.36
CA LYS A 242 -6.17 15.15 12.35
C LYS A 242 -5.08 14.30 13.00
N VAL A 243 -5.41 13.09 13.43
CA VAL A 243 -4.42 12.16 14.00
C VAL A 243 -3.35 11.84 12.97
N ARG A 244 -3.75 11.47 11.74
CA ARG A 244 -2.82 11.13 10.67
C ARG A 244 -1.91 12.29 10.27
N ALA A 245 -2.43 13.52 10.29
CA ALA A 245 -1.65 14.72 10.01
C ALA A 245 -0.49 14.92 11.00
N LYS A 246 -0.61 14.41 12.23
CA LYS A 246 0.44 14.46 13.25
C LYS A 246 1.50 13.36 13.10
N LEU A 247 1.24 12.30 12.31
CA LEU A 247 2.19 11.19 12.10
C LEU A 247 3.39 11.56 11.23
N SER A 248 3.30 12.66 10.49
CA SER A 248 4.39 13.16 9.66
C SER A 248 4.62 14.63 10.00
N PRO A 249 5.87 15.06 10.25
CA PRO A 249 6.14 16.48 10.47
C PRO A 249 5.63 17.30 9.29
N ARG A 250 5.05 18.47 9.56
CA ARG A 250 4.61 19.40 8.53
C ARG A 250 5.82 20.14 7.94
N ILE A 251 5.83 20.35 6.63
CA ILE A 251 6.79 21.25 6.00
C ILE A 251 6.26 22.68 6.16
N GLU A 252 7.03 23.53 6.82
CA GLU A 252 6.69 24.94 7.00
C GLU A 252 7.22 25.78 5.84
N TRP A 253 6.41 26.74 5.41
CA TRP A 253 6.67 27.61 4.26
C TRP A 253 6.39 29.06 4.64
N ASN A 254 7.20 29.98 4.11
CA ASN A 254 7.00 31.42 4.31
C ASN A 254 6.07 32.00 3.23
N GLU A 255 4.90 31.40 3.06
CA GLU A 255 3.89 31.77 2.06
C GLU A 255 2.50 31.62 2.70
N GLN A 256 1.58 32.55 2.46
CA GLN A 256 0.22 32.47 3.00
C GLN A 256 -0.67 31.52 2.18
N ILE A 257 -0.48 31.50 0.86
CA ILE A 257 -1.27 30.70 -0.08
C ILE A 257 -0.37 29.65 -0.72
N LEU A 258 -0.39 28.46 -0.12
CA LEU A 258 0.18 27.24 -0.69
C LEU A 258 -0.91 26.37 -1.28
N VAL A 259 -0.83 26.17 -2.59
CA VAL A 259 -1.86 25.46 -3.35
C VAL A 259 -1.44 24.01 -3.62
N ASP A 260 -2.39 23.09 -3.72
CA ASP A 260 -2.17 21.72 -4.20
C ASP A 260 -3.41 21.24 -4.97
N LYS A 261 -3.23 20.22 -5.79
CA LYS A 261 -4.27 19.54 -6.55
C LYS A 261 -4.17 18.05 -6.29
N HIS A 262 -5.29 17.43 -5.93
CA HIS A 262 -5.40 15.97 -5.88
C HIS A 262 -6.47 15.48 -6.85
N SER A 263 -6.40 14.21 -7.23
CA SER A 263 -7.47 13.52 -7.94
C SER A 263 -7.70 12.18 -7.26
N MET A 264 -8.96 11.80 -7.07
CA MET A 264 -9.29 10.44 -6.64
C MET A 264 -8.78 9.40 -7.65
N GLY A 265 -8.52 9.81 -8.89
CA GLY A 265 -7.95 8.97 -9.94
C GLY A 265 -8.97 7.97 -10.48
N GLY A 266 -8.47 6.90 -11.09
CA GLY A 266 -9.30 5.90 -11.75
C GLY A 266 -9.58 6.19 -13.23
N ILE A 267 -9.22 7.38 -13.71
CA ILE A 267 -9.31 7.73 -15.13
C ILE A 267 -7.92 7.64 -15.78
N PRO A 268 -7.74 6.78 -16.79
CA PRO A 268 -6.46 6.66 -17.52
C PRO A 268 -6.16 7.92 -18.33
N GLY A 269 -4.87 8.20 -18.55
CA GLY A 269 -4.42 9.34 -19.35
C GLY A 269 -4.56 10.72 -18.68
N SER A 270 -5.30 10.83 -17.57
CA SER A 270 -5.51 12.08 -16.84
C SER A 270 -4.26 12.55 -16.08
N ARG A 271 -3.31 13.17 -16.80
CA ARG A 271 -2.08 13.82 -16.27
C ARG A 271 -2.15 15.33 -16.24
N ILE A 272 -3.34 15.88 -16.06
CA ILE A 272 -3.55 17.32 -15.89
C ILE A 272 -2.66 17.94 -14.79
N THR A 273 -2.26 17.17 -13.77
CA THR A 273 -1.37 17.67 -12.70
C THR A 273 -0.04 18.19 -13.27
N LEU A 274 0.52 17.54 -14.29
CA LEU A 274 1.77 17.98 -14.92
C LEU A 274 1.60 19.23 -15.81
N ILE A 275 0.37 19.69 -16.02
CA ILE A 275 0.03 20.93 -16.74
C ILE A 275 -0.39 22.03 -15.76
N VAL A 276 -1.23 21.68 -14.77
CA VAL A 276 -1.71 22.59 -13.73
C VAL A 276 -0.57 23.14 -12.89
N VAL A 277 0.35 22.29 -12.42
CA VAL A 277 1.50 22.74 -11.61
C VAL A 277 2.34 23.80 -12.35
N PRO A 278 2.76 23.59 -13.62
CA PRO A 278 3.50 24.61 -14.35
C PRO A 278 2.70 25.89 -14.61
N ILE A 279 1.40 25.83 -14.90
CA ILE A 279 0.58 27.06 -15.05
C ILE A 279 0.56 27.86 -13.74
N VAL A 280 0.28 27.20 -12.63
CA VAL A 280 0.18 27.80 -11.29
C VAL A 280 1.52 28.42 -10.84
N THR A 281 2.62 27.71 -11.07
CA THR A 281 3.97 28.19 -10.72
C THR A 281 4.48 29.27 -11.68
N ALA A 282 4.06 29.26 -12.95
CA ALA A 282 4.35 30.32 -13.91
C ALA A 282 3.61 31.62 -13.57
N PHE A 283 2.40 31.52 -13.02
CA PHE A 283 1.68 32.67 -12.45
C PHE A 283 2.41 33.26 -11.25
N GLY A 284 2.96 32.39 -10.39
CA GLY A 284 3.69 32.78 -9.19
C GLY A 284 3.11 32.24 -7.89
N LEU A 285 2.19 31.28 -7.89
CA LEU A 285 1.79 30.57 -6.67
C LEU A 285 2.75 29.41 -6.37
N THR A 286 2.82 29.04 -5.08
CA THR A 286 3.70 27.97 -4.61
C THR A 286 2.93 26.65 -4.51
N MET A 287 3.44 25.59 -5.16
CA MET A 287 2.75 24.29 -5.26
C MET A 287 3.71 23.11 -4.98
N PRO A 288 3.91 22.72 -3.71
CA PRO A 288 4.76 21.61 -3.30
C PRO A 288 4.05 20.24 -3.51
N LYS A 289 3.75 19.92 -4.77
CA LYS A 289 2.87 18.80 -5.12
C LYS A 289 3.51 17.45 -4.76
N THR A 290 2.86 16.73 -3.86
CA THR A 290 3.17 15.32 -3.55
C THR A 290 2.15 14.38 -4.17
N SER A 291 2.62 13.30 -4.81
CA SER A 291 1.78 12.32 -5.52
C SER A 291 2.22 10.89 -5.23
N SER A 292 1.27 9.97 -5.27
CA SER A 292 1.58 8.54 -5.26
C SER A 292 1.95 8.04 -6.66
N ARG A 293 2.61 6.89 -6.70
CA ARG A 293 2.71 6.06 -7.90
C ARG A 293 1.37 5.41 -8.22
N ALA A 294 1.26 4.89 -9.44
CA ALA A 294 0.21 3.96 -9.81
C ALA A 294 0.22 2.76 -8.87
N ILE A 295 -0.97 2.28 -8.54
CA ILE A 295 -1.14 0.98 -7.88
C ILE A 295 -1.94 0.06 -8.78
N THR A 296 -3.10 0.50 -9.26
CA THR A 296 -3.95 -0.27 -10.19
C THR A 296 -4.06 0.38 -11.57
N SER A 297 -3.64 1.64 -11.74
CA SER A 297 -3.62 2.33 -13.02
C SER A 297 -2.38 1.97 -13.84
N ALA A 298 -2.43 2.23 -15.15
CA ALA A 298 -1.27 2.04 -16.04
C ALA A 298 -0.14 3.05 -15.77
N ALA A 299 -0.45 4.18 -15.14
CA ALA A 299 0.51 5.17 -14.69
C ALA A 299 -0.07 5.99 -13.53
N GLY A 300 0.80 6.53 -12.68
CA GLY A 300 0.50 7.56 -11.70
C GLY A 300 1.22 8.87 -12.04
N THR A 301 0.89 9.95 -11.33
CA THR A 301 1.55 11.24 -11.55
C THR A 301 3.06 11.17 -11.26
N ALA A 302 3.46 10.43 -10.22
CA ALA A 302 4.88 10.23 -9.93
C ALA A 302 5.59 9.39 -11.03
N ASP A 303 4.95 8.34 -11.55
CA ASP A 303 5.55 7.53 -12.62
C ASP A 303 5.73 8.34 -13.90
N ALA A 304 4.74 9.18 -14.26
CA ALA A 304 4.84 10.10 -15.38
C ALA A 304 6.00 11.09 -15.18
N MET A 305 6.09 11.76 -14.02
CA MET A 305 7.18 12.71 -13.76
C MET A 305 8.57 12.03 -13.76
N GLU A 306 8.66 10.77 -13.35
CA GLU A 306 9.91 9.99 -13.34
C GLU A 306 10.51 9.74 -14.73
N THR A 307 9.70 9.90 -15.79
CA THR A 307 10.19 9.82 -17.16
C THR A 307 11.15 10.97 -17.50
N VAL A 308 11.06 12.12 -16.80
CA VAL A 308 11.81 13.34 -17.10
C VAL A 308 12.66 13.87 -15.94
N ALA A 309 12.32 13.56 -14.68
CA ALA A 309 13.04 14.05 -13.50
C ALA A 309 13.02 13.03 -12.34
N ARG A 310 13.86 13.23 -11.32
CA ARG A 310 13.75 12.46 -10.08
C ARG A 310 12.44 12.78 -9.35
N VAL A 311 11.81 11.75 -8.79
CA VAL A 311 10.60 11.89 -7.95
C VAL A 311 10.82 11.45 -6.50
N ASP A 312 11.83 10.62 -6.26
CA ASP A 312 12.20 10.17 -4.92
C ASP A 312 13.10 11.23 -4.26
N LEU A 313 12.44 12.22 -3.65
CA LEU A 313 13.06 13.40 -3.04
C LEU A 313 12.92 13.36 -1.51
N THR A 314 13.95 13.84 -0.83
CA THR A 314 13.91 14.14 0.60
C THR A 314 13.18 15.46 0.86
N ARG A 315 12.83 15.73 2.13
CA ARG A 315 12.20 17.01 2.54
C ARG A 315 13.05 18.23 2.16
N ALA A 316 14.36 18.15 2.39
CA ALA A 316 15.29 19.23 2.05
C ALA A 316 15.34 19.47 0.53
N GLU A 317 15.37 18.41 -0.28
CA GLU A 317 15.32 18.52 -1.75
C GLU A 317 13.99 19.11 -2.23
N VAL A 318 12.87 18.76 -1.61
CA VAL A 318 11.56 19.37 -1.91
C VAL A 318 11.58 20.87 -1.60
N GLN A 319 12.09 21.28 -0.44
CA GLN A 319 12.21 22.69 -0.08
C GLN A 319 13.10 23.46 -1.05
N GLN A 320 14.23 22.88 -1.47
CA GLN A 320 15.12 23.49 -2.45
C GLN A 320 14.45 23.63 -3.82
N CYS A 321 13.79 22.57 -4.31
CA CYS A 321 13.07 22.60 -5.57
C CYS A 321 11.99 23.68 -5.59
N VAL A 322 11.22 23.79 -4.50
CA VAL A 322 10.17 24.80 -4.37
C VAL A 322 10.76 26.21 -4.27
N LYS A 323 11.90 26.39 -3.59
CA LYS A 323 12.60 27.67 -3.54
C LYS A 323 13.05 28.14 -4.94
N GLU A 324 13.52 27.23 -5.78
CA GLU A 324 14.02 27.54 -7.13
C GLU A 324 12.92 27.68 -8.19
N ALA A 325 11.92 26.80 -8.15
CA ALA A 325 10.92 26.66 -9.22
C ALA A 325 9.49 27.03 -8.80
N ARG A 326 9.26 27.38 -7.52
CA ARG A 326 7.94 27.56 -6.87
C ARG A 326 7.07 26.30 -6.84
N GLY A 327 7.53 25.18 -7.37
CA GLY A 327 6.81 23.92 -7.28
C GLY A 327 7.70 22.71 -7.42
N CYS A 328 7.13 21.57 -7.09
CA CYS A 328 7.73 20.26 -7.25
C CYS A 328 6.61 19.24 -7.50
N ILE A 329 6.89 18.12 -8.15
CA ILE A 329 6.03 16.96 -8.31
C ILE A 329 6.81 15.75 -7.78
N ALA A 330 6.74 15.55 -6.47
CA ALA A 330 7.50 14.51 -5.76
C ALA A 330 6.64 13.28 -5.45
N TRP A 331 7.29 12.12 -5.37
CA TRP A 331 6.68 10.90 -4.85
C TRP A 331 6.52 11.00 -3.32
N ASN A 332 5.35 10.60 -2.82
CA ASN A 332 5.01 10.73 -1.40
C ASN A 332 5.73 9.72 -0.48
N GLY A 333 6.39 8.68 -1.04
CA GLY A 333 7.00 7.57 -0.32
C GLY A 333 7.93 7.98 0.82
N ARG A 334 8.99 8.73 0.53
CA ARG A 334 9.94 9.22 1.56
C ARG A 334 9.43 10.38 2.41
N LEU A 335 8.29 10.98 2.07
CA LEU A 335 7.87 12.26 2.64
C LEU A 335 6.82 12.10 3.74
N ASN A 336 5.75 11.37 3.45
CA ASN A 336 4.54 11.31 4.30
C ASN A 336 3.72 10.03 4.06
N HIS A 337 4.37 8.94 3.65
CA HIS A 337 3.77 7.62 3.53
C HIS A 337 3.99 6.82 4.82
N SER A 338 2.94 6.22 5.37
CA SER A 338 2.97 5.54 6.67
C SER A 338 2.78 4.02 6.53
N LEU A 339 3.24 3.25 7.53
CA LEU A 339 2.97 1.80 7.62
C LEU A 339 1.46 1.48 7.60
N ILE A 340 0.63 2.39 8.11
CA ILE A 340 -0.82 2.26 8.07
C ILE A 340 -1.33 2.33 6.62
N ASP A 341 -0.73 3.17 5.78
CA ASP A 341 -1.06 3.22 4.35
C ASP A 341 -0.73 1.90 3.66
N ASP A 342 0.46 1.32 3.92
CA ASP A 342 0.85 0.03 3.35
C ASP A 342 -0.12 -1.08 3.75
N ARG A 343 -0.44 -1.16 5.04
CA ARG A 343 -1.37 -2.17 5.55
C ARG A 343 -2.75 -2.05 4.94
N ILE A 344 -3.35 -0.86 4.91
CA ILE A 344 -4.68 -0.69 4.31
C ILE A 344 -4.67 -1.03 2.83
N ASN A 345 -3.65 -0.57 2.11
CA ASN A 345 -3.54 -0.80 0.67
C ASN A 345 -3.41 -2.29 0.33
N ALA A 346 -2.80 -3.08 1.20
CA ALA A 346 -2.65 -4.53 1.02
C ALA A 346 -3.99 -5.29 1.06
N PHE A 347 -5.00 -4.78 1.79
CA PHE A 347 -6.30 -5.46 1.92
C PHE A 347 -7.39 -4.86 1.04
N THR A 348 -7.53 -3.54 1.02
CA THR A 348 -8.68 -2.90 0.34
C THR A 348 -8.60 -3.06 -1.17
N ARG A 349 -7.38 -3.11 -1.73
CA ARG A 349 -7.19 -3.06 -3.19
C ARG A 349 -7.37 -4.41 -3.88
N PRO A 350 -6.78 -5.55 -3.42
CA PRO A 350 -7.03 -6.85 -4.05
C PRO A 350 -8.50 -7.27 -3.95
N LEU A 351 -9.17 -6.88 -2.86
CA LEU A 351 -10.56 -7.23 -2.58
C LEU A 351 -11.58 -6.21 -3.13
N GLY A 352 -11.13 -5.11 -3.74
CA GLY A 352 -12.00 -4.08 -4.30
C GLY A 352 -12.92 -3.39 -3.28
N LEU A 353 -12.50 -3.31 -2.02
CA LEU A 353 -13.31 -2.78 -0.93
C LEU A 353 -13.43 -1.26 -1.01
N ASP A 354 -14.65 -0.76 -0.80
CA ASP A 354 -14.87 0.68 -0.68
C ASP A 354 -14.15 1.22 0.57
N SER A 355 -13.23 2.14 0.32
CA SER A 355 -12.42 2.83 1.32
C SER A 355 -12.34 4.33 1.01
N ASN A 356 -13.37 4.87 0.33
CA ASN A 356 -13.41 6.27 -0.10
C ASN A 356 -13.33 7.24 1.08
N ARG A 357 -14.08 6.98 2.16
CA ARG A 357 -14.04 7.80 3.38
C ARG A 357 -12.67 7.79 4.06
N TRP A 358 -12.04 6.63 4.18
CA TRP A 358 -10.67 6.52 4.66
C TRP A 358 -9.68 7.28 3.76
N SER A 359 -9.89 7.22 2.44
CA SER A 359 -9.06 7.91 1.47
C SER A 359 -9.11 9.43 1.66
N VAL A 360 -10.25 10.02 2.05
CA VAL A 360 -10.34 11.46 2.39
C VAL A 360 -9.35 11.81 3.50
N ALA A 361 -9.37 11.07 4.62
CA ALA A 361 -8.45 11.29 5.73
C ALA A 361 -6.99 11.09 5.32
N SER A 362 -6.69 10.05 4.54
CA SER A 362 -5.34 9.77 4.03
C SER A 362 -4.82 10.85 3.08
N ILE A 363 -5.67 11.35 2.17
CA ILE A 363 -5.28 12.36 1.18
C ILE A 363 -5.04 13.71 1.86
N LEU A 364 -5.98 14.18 2.68
CA LEU A 364 -5.88 15.51 3.28
C LEU A 364 -4.78 15.59 4.33
N SER A 365 -4.56 14.55 5.14
CA SER A 365 -3.43 14.51 6.09
C SER A 365 -2.07 14.66 5.39
N LYS A 366 -1.89 14.05 4.21
CA LYS A 366 -0.66 14.18 3.40
C LYS A 366 -0.51 15.58 2.79
N LYS A 367 -1.61 16.18 2.33
CA LYS A 367 -1.62 17.56 1.79
C LYS A 367 -1.29 18.57 2.88
N TRP A 368 -1.90 18.40 4.05
CA TRP A 368 -1.59 19.19 5.24
C TRP A 368 -0.13 19.07 5.66
N SER A 369 0.41 17.85 5.68
CA SER A 369 1.83 17.59 6.02
C SER A 369 2.80 18.20 5.01
N ALA A 370 2.41 18.32 3.74
CA ALA A 370 3.18 19.04 2.72
C ALA A 370 3.11 20.57 2.88
N GLY A 371 2.31 21.07 3.84
CA GLY A 371 2.16 22.50 4.12
C GLY A 371 1.07 23.19 3.29
N SER A 372 0.29 22.46 2.49
CA SER A 372 -0.77 23.03 1.67
C SER A 372 -1.84 23.72 2.53
N THR A 373 -2.29 24.88 2.07
CA THR A 373 -3.36 25.69 2.69
C THR A 373 -4.63 25.66 1.86
N HIS A 374 -4.50 25.62 0.54
CA HIS A 374 -5.60 25.55 -0.41
C HIS A 374 -5.46 24.30 -1.28
N VAL A 375 -6.50 23.48 -1.39
CA VAL A 375 -6.43 22.23 -2.13
C VAL A 375 -7.66 22.02 -3.00
N ILE A 376 -7.43 21.76 -4.28
CA ILE A 376 -8.51 21.40 -5.21
C ILE A 376 -8.53 19.88 -5.41
N ILE A 377 -9.71 19.28 -5.35
CA ILE A 377 -9.90 17.83 -5.43
C ILE A 377 -10.69 17.50 -6.70
N ASP A 378 -10.10 16.71 -7.59
CA ASP A 378 -10.76 16.15 -8.78
C ASP A 378 -11.48 14.84 -8.43
N LEU A 379 -12.80 14.82 -8.60
CA LEU A 379 -13.69 13.70 -8.31
C LEU A 379 -14.37 13.22 -9.60
N PRO A 380 -13.64 12.45 -10.45
CA PRO A 380 -14.21 11.89 -11.65
C PRO A 380 -15.23 10.79 -11.31
N TYR A 381 -16.41 10.85 -11.93
CA TYR A 381 -17.43 9.81 -11.84
C TYR A 381 -17.68 9.15 -13.21
N GLY A 382 -18.04 7.87 -13.18
CA GLY A 382 -18.34 7.13 -14.40
C GLY A 382 -18.43 5.63 -14.15
N PRO A 383 -18.87 4.85 -15.16
CA PRO A 383 -19.15 3.42 -15.01
C PRO A 383 -17.93 2.64 -14.46
N ARG A 384 -16.74 3.01 -14.96
CA ARG A 384 -15.45 2.40 -14.61
C ARG A 384 -14.58 3.23 -13.67
N ALA A 385 -15.04 4.44 -13.29
CA ALA A 385 -14.34 5.25 -12.32
C ALA A 385 -14.50 4.68 -10.89
N LYS A 386 -13.74 5.23 -9.94
CA LYS A 386 -13.90 4.90 -8.53
C LYS A 386 -15.28 5.28 -8.00
N LEU A 387 -15.78 6.43 -8.43
CA LEU A 387 -17.10 6.96 -8.10
C LEU A 387 -18.05 6.60 -9.24
N LYS A 388 -19.17 5.96 -8.94
CA LYS A 388 -20.05 5.39 -9.97
C LYS A 388 -20.97 6.43 -10.59
N ASN A 389 -21.44 7.36 -9.77
CA ASN A 389 -22.40 8.37 -10.19
C ASN A 389 -22.07 9.73 -9.57
N GLU A 390 -22.71 10.75 -10.11
CA GLU A 390 -22.49 12.15 -9.72
C GLU A 390 -22.89 12.42 -8.27
N SER A 391 -23.96 11.79 -7.78
CA SER A 391 -24.45 11.96 -6.40
C SER A 391 -23.42 11.49 -5.38
N GLU A 392 -22.84 10.31 -5.59
CA GLU A 392 -21.74 9.77 -4.79
C GLU A 392 -20.52 10.70 -4.80
N ALA A 393 -20.16 11.23 -5.98
CA ALA A 393 -19.06 12.17 -6.11
C ALA A 393 -19.32 13.49 -5.38
N ARG A 394 -20.54 14.03 -5.43
CA ARG A 394 -20.94 15.24 -4.70
C ARG A 394 -20.90 15.03 -3.19
N ALA A 395 -21.42 13.90 -2.70
CA ALA A 395 -21.39 13.57 -1.28
C ALA A 395 -19.94 13.42 -0.76
N LEU A 396 -19.07 12.75 -1.52
CA LEU A 396 -17.66 12.66 -1.16
C LEU A 396 -16.96 14.02 -1.22
N GLY A 397 -17.34 14.89 -2.17
CA GLY A 397 -16.85 16.26 -2.26
C GLY A 397 -17.17 17.09 -1.03
N GLN A 398 -18.41 17.04 -0.54
CA GLN A 398 -18.81 17.69 0.70
C GLN A 398 -18.00 17.18 1.90
N LEU A 399 -17.71 15.88 1.95
CA LEU A 399 -16.85 15.31 2.98
C LEU A 399 -15.40 15.83 2.90
N PHE A 400 -14.83 15.94 1.70
CA PHE A 400 -13.51 16.56 1.51
C PHE A 400 -13.47 18.01 2.02
N GLU A 401 -14.49 18.79 1.71
CA GLU A 401 -14.59 20.19 2.13
C GLU A 401 -14.77 20.32 3.65
N TYR A 402 -15.64 19.50 4.25
CA TYR A 402 -15.84 19.43 5.71
C TYR A 402 -14.54 19.07 6.45
N VAL A 403 -13.86 18.01 6.01
CA VAL A 403 -12.61 17.56 6.66
C VAL A 403 -11.48 18.57 6.43
N GLY A 404 -11.42 19.17 5.23
CA GLY A 404 -10.48 20.24 4.89
C GLY A 404 -10.60 21.42 5.83
N ALA A 405 -11.82 21.94 6.01
CA ALA A 405 -12.10 23.03 6.93
C ALA A 405 -11.70 22.66 8.37
N GLY A 406 -11.99 21.44 8.82
CA GLY A 406 -11.60 20.95 10.14
C GLY A 406 -10.09 20.78 10.35
N LEU A 407 -9.29 20.71 9.29
CA LEU A 407 -7.82 20.74 9.31
C LEU A 407 -7.24 22.15 9.14
N GLY A 408 -8.08 23.17 8.98
CA GLY A 408 -7.66 24.54 8.70
C GLY A 408 -7.20 24.76 7.26
N MET A 409 -7.73 23.99 6.30
CA MET A 409 -7.42 24.10 4.87
C MET A 409 -8.66 24.58 4.09
N HIS A 410 -8.44 25.44 3.11
CA HIS A 410 -9.46 25.77 2.11
C HIS A 410 -9.49 24.68 1.03
N VAL A 411 -10.47 23.77 1.12
CA VAL A 411 -10.61 22.68 0.15
C VAL A 411 -11.79 22.99 -0.78
N LYS A 412 -11.60 22.74 -2.08
CA LYS A 412 -12.67 22.80 -3.09
C LYS A 412 -12.73 21.49 -3.86
N ALA A 413 -13.89 20.83 -3.86
CA ALA A 413 -14.09 19.59 -4.60
C ALA A 413 -14.77 19.86 -5.96
N MET A 414 -14.20 19.31 -7.03
CA MET A 414 -14.73 19.40 -8.39
C MET A 414 -15.18 18.02 -8.87
N VAL A 415 -16.48 17.87 -9.09
CA VAL A 415 -17.05 16.68 -9.72
C VAL A 415 -16.86 16.77 -11.23
N THR A 416 -16.24 15.75 -11.83
CA THR A 416 -15.86 15.78 -13.25
C THR A 416 -16.31 14.54 -14.00
N ASP A 417 -16.47 14.63 -15.32
CA ASP A 417 -16.77 13.47 -16.16
C ASP A 417 -15.54 12.53 -16.22
N GLY A 418 -15.81 11.24 -16.00
CA GLY A 418 -14.86 10.14 -16.03
C GLY A 418 -15.35 8.96 -16.88
N LYS A 419 -16.23 9.19 -17.86
CA LYS A 419 -16.75 8.14 -18.76
C LYS A 419 -15.69 7.55 -19.69
N GLY A 420 -14.68 8.31 -20.08
CA GLY A 420 -13.64 7.89 -21.01
C GLY A 420 -12.22 8.20 -20.52
N PRO A 421 -11.19 7.70 -21.24
CA PRO A 421 -9.82 8.17 -21.05
C PRO A 421 -9.71 9.68 -21.34
N ILE A 422 -8.68 10.32 -20.77
CA ILE A 422 -8.35 11.73 -21.06
C ILE A 422 -7.01 11.78 -21.79
N GLY A 423 -6.93 12.49 -22.90
CA GLY A 423 -5.77 12.49 -23.79
C GLY A 423 -5.69 11.23 -24.65
N ARG A 424 -4.56 11.06 -25.36
CA ARG A 424 -4.30 9.95 -26.28
C ARG A 424 -3.45 8.86 -25.61
N GLY A 425 -2.47 9.27 -24.82
CA GLY A 425 -1.50 8.40 -24.17
C GLY A 425 -2.01 7.81 -22.86
N VAL A 426 -1.85 6.50 -22.70
CA VAL A 426 -2.07 5.78 -21.44
C VAL A 426 -0.81 5.01 -21.09
N GLY A 427 -0.10 5.44 -20.04
CA GLY A 427 1.22 4.95 -19.67
C GLY A 427 2.24 6.09 -19.49
N PRO A 428 3.31 5.93 -18.70
CA PRO A 428 4.07 7.07 -18.18
C PRO A 428 4.67 7.97 -19.27
N ALA A 429 5.43 7.42 -20.22
CA ALA A 429 6.06 8.22 -21.28
C ALA A 429 5.06 8.81 -22.29
N LEU A 430 4.01 8.05 -22.63
CA LEU A 430 2.97 8.50 -23.56
C LEU A 430 2.12 9.64 -22.96
N GLU A 431 1.83 9.57 -21.66
CA GLU A 431 1.12 10.65 -20.97
C GLU A 431 1.98 11.92 -20.85
N VAL A 432 3.30 11.80 -20.63
CA VAL A 432 4.20 12.97 -20.65
C VAL A 432 4.36 13.56 -22.04
N ARG A 433 4.33 12.76 -23.11
CA ARG A 433 4.27 13.26 -24.48
C ARG A 433 3.04 14.15 -24.67
N ASP A 434 1.87 13.70 -24.25
CA ASP A 434 0.63 14.47 -24.37
C ASP A 434 0.67 15.76 -23.54
N VAL A 435 1.21 15.71 -22.32
CA VAL A 435 1.48 16.90 -21.49
C VAL A 435 2.37 17.90 -22.23
N ARG A 436 3.45 17.43 -22.86
CA ARG A 436 4.37 18.31 -23.61
C ARG A 436 3.69 18.97 -24.79
N LEU A 437 2.86 18.23 -25.53
CA LEU A 437 2.09 18.79 -26.65
C LEU A 437 1.13 19.90 -26.20
N VAL A 438 0.46 19.71 -25.06
CA VAL A 438 -0.39 20.77 -24.48
C VAL A 438 0.45 21.98 -24.06
N LEU A 439 1.54 21.76 -23.32
CA LEU A 439 2.40 22.85 -22.84
C LEU A 439 3.09 23.63 -23.97
N SER A 440 3.36 22.99 -25.12
CA SER A 440 3.95 23.63 -26.30
C SER A 440 2.92 24.22 -27.26
N ASN A 441 1.63 24.19 -26.93
CA ASN A 441 0.52 24.60 -27.82
C ASN A 441 0.59 23.91 -29.19
N ALA A 442 0.92 22.62 -29.21
CA ALA A 442 0.95 21.85 -30.46
C ALA A 442 -0.46 21.78 -31.08
N VAL A 443 -0.53 21.81 -32.41
CA VAL A 443 -1.81 21.76 -33.15
C VAL A 443 -2.57 20.46 -32.87
N ASP A 444 -1.85 19.37 -32.65
CA ASP A 444 -2.40 18.04 -32.37
C ASP A 444 -2.48 17.74 -30.85
N ALA A 445 -2.34 18.74 -29.98
CA ALA A 445 -2.45 18.56 -28.55
C ALA A 445 -3.86 18.07 -28.16
N PRO A 446 -3.99 17.09 -27.25
CA PRO A 446 -5.31 16.60 -26.83
C PRO A 446 -6.12 17.71 -26.14
N SER A 447 -7.23 18.10 -26.75
CA SER A 447 -8.05 19.24 -26.31
C SER A 447 -8.75 18.98 -24.98
N ASP A 448 -9.21 17.76 -24.72
CA ASP A 448 -9.82 17.32 -23.48
C ASP A 448 -8.86 17.43 -22.28
N LEU A 449 -7.60 17.03 -22.46
CA LEU A 449 -6.53 17.17 -21.47
C LEU A 449 -6.21 18.64 -21.19
N ARG A 450 -6.12 19.46 -22.25
CA ARG A 450 -5.91 20.92 -22.15
C ARG A 450 -7.06 21.58 -21.39
N GLU A 451 -8.29 21.35 -21.81
CA GLU A 451 -9.48 21.99 -21.25
C GLU A 451 -9.66 21.66 -19.77
N LYS A 452 -9.51 20.37 -19.40
CA LYS A 452 -9.57 19.98 -17.99
C LYS A 452 -8.43 20.61 -17.20
N ALA A 453 -7.21 20.68 -17.71
CA ALA A 453 -6.11 21.33 -17.00
C ALA A 453 -6.37 22.83 -16.78
N LEU A 454 -6.86 23.54 -17.79
CA LEU A 454 -7.21 24.97 -17.70
C LEU A 454 -8.37 25.22 -16.73
N GLN A 455 -9.38 24.34 -16.69
CA GLN A 455 -10.48 24.43 -15.73
C GLN A 455 -9.97 24.37 -14.27
N PHE A 456 -9.08 23.43 -13.95
CA PHE A 456 -8.51 23.33 -12.61
C PHE A 456 -7.54 24.47 -12.29
N ALA A 457 -6.73 24.89 -13.27
CA ALA A 457 -5.83 26.01 -13.10
C ALA A 457 -6.60 27.31 -12.82
N ALA A 458 -7.69 27.57 -13.55
CA ALA A 458 -8.54 28.74 -13.35
C ALA A 458 -9.07 28.86 -11.91
N GLU A 459 -9.52 27.75 -11.35
CA GLU A 459 -10.02 27.68 -9.97
C GLU A 459 -8.92 27.91 -8.94
N ILE A 460 -7.72 27.36 -9.16
CA ILE A 460 -6.58 27.56 -8.27
C ILE A 460 -6.10 29.02 -8.34
N LEU A 461 -5.97 29.58 -9.55
CA LEU A 461 -5.51 30.95 -9.75
C LEU A 461 -6.50 31.96 -9.16
N ALA A 462 -7.79 31.66 -9.13
CA ALA A 462 -8.81 32.50 -8.50
C ALA A 462 -8.61 32.71 -6.99
N TRP A 463 -7.83 31.84 -6.32
CA TRP A 463 -7.46 32.05 -4.91
C TRP A 463 -6.42 33.15 -4.71
N ALA A 464 -5.68 33.54 -5.75
CA ALA A 464 -4.80 34.68 -5.66
C ALA A 464 -5.64 35.96 -5.46
N PRO A 465 -5.35 36.80 -4.43
CA PRO A 465 -6.15 37.99 -4.12
C PRO A 465 -6.32 38.97 -5.28
N ASP A 466 -5.31 39.05 -6.13
CA ASP A 466 -5.18 39.88 -7.32
C ASP A 466 -5.92 39.32 -8.55
N VAL A 467 -6.32 38.04 -8.53
CA VAL A 467 -7.16 37.41 -9.56
C VAL A 467 -8.62 37.41 -9.11
N GLY A 468 -8.92 36.80 -7.95
CA GLY A 468 -10.20 36.86 -7.25
C GLY A 468 -11.42 36.19 -7.90
N THR A 469 -11.39 35.86 -9.20
CA THR A 469 -12.50 35.18 -9.89
C THR A 469 -12.01 34.08 -10.84
N VAL A 470 -12.85 33.05 -11.03
CA VAL A 470 -12.54 31.92 -11.93
C VAL A 470 -12.42 32.36 -13.38
N ALA A 471 -13.23 33.34 -13.82
CA ALA A 471 -13.16 33.89 -15.17
C ALA A 471 -11.78 34.53 -15.45
N LYS A 472 -11.29 35.39 -14.55
CA LYS A 472 -9.94 35.97 -14.64
C LYS A 472 -8.86 34.90 -14.53
N GLY A 473 -9.05 33.93 -13.63
CA GLY A 473 -8.15 32.78 -13.50
C GLY A 473 -8.03 31.99 -14.80
N ARG A 474 -9.13 31.83 -15.54
CA ARG A 474 -9.16 31.16 -16.84
C ARG A 474 -8.38 31.95 -17.89
N GLU A 475 -8.66 33.25 -18.03
CA GLU A 475 -7.94 34.14 -18.96
C GLU A 475 -6.42 34.11 -18.69
N MET A 476 -6.01 34.16 -17.41
CA MET A 476 -4.59 34.09 -17.04
C MET A 476 -3.97 32.72 -17.31
N ALA A 477 -4.68 31.63 -17.01
CA ALA A 477 -4.20 30.27 -17.27
C ALA A 477 -3.97 30.04 -18.78
N GLU A 478 -4.90 30.51 -19.62
CA GLU A 478 -4.78 30.47 -21.08
C GLU A 478 -3.58 31.30 -21.56
N SER A 479 -3.47 32.54 -21.10
CA SER A 479 -2.34 33.41 -21.45
C SER A 479 -0.97 32.82 -21.08
N LEU A 480 -0.86 32.19 -19.90
CA LEU A 480 0.37 31.54 -19.43
C LEU A 480 0.72 30.29 -20.24
N LEU A 481 -0.29 29.56 -20.69
CA LEU A 481 -0.10 28.41 -21.57
C LEU A 481 0.34 28.86 -22.96
N GLU A 482 -0.39 29.79 -23.57
CA GLU A 482 -0.17 30.29 -24.94
C GLU A 482 1.17 31.02 -25.11
N SER A 483 1.58 31.78 -24.08
CA SER A 483 2.88 32.47 -24.09
C SER A 483 4.09 31.54 -23.89
N GLY A 484 3.88 30.26 -23.61
CA GLY A 484 4.95 29.29 -23.33
C GLY A 484 5.56 29.41 -21.92
N LYS A 485 5.07 30.32 -21.08
CA LYS A 485 5.54 30.49 -19.70
C LYS A 485 5.28 29.24 -18.84
N ALA A 486 4.15 28.57 -19.06
CA ALA A 486 3.86 27.30 -18.41
C ALA A 486 4.92 26.22 -18.77
N LEU A 487 5.26 26.08 -20.05
CA LEU A 487 6.32 25.16 -20.49
C LEU A 487 7.68 25.50 -19.86
N ALA A 488 8.06 26.77 -19.86
CA ALA A 488 9.30 27.21 -19.21
C ALA A 488 9.30 26.92 -17.69
N SER A 489 8.15 27.02 -17.03
CA SER A 489 8.01 26.63 -15.62
C SER A 489 8.15 25.12 -15.43
N PHE A 490 7.57 24.32 -16.33
CA PHE A 490 7.70 22.86 -16.29
C PHE A 490 9.17 22.42 -16.41
N GLU A 491 9.91 23.02 -17.34
CA GLU A 491 11.34 22.73 -17.51
C GLU A 491 12.16 23.17 -16.29
N ARG A 492 11.86 24.34 -15.68
CA ARG A 492 12.49 24.74 -14.41
C ARG A 492 12.23 23.75 -13.28
N ILE A 493 11.01 23.22 -13.15
CA ILE A 493 10.68 22.19 -12.15
C ILE A 493 11.47 20.91 -12.43
N ILE A 494 11.58 20.48 -13.70
CA ILE A 494 12.37 19.30 -14.09
C ILE A 494 13.84 19.49 -13.68
N ASP A 495 14.42 20.66 -13.95
CA ASP A 495 15.81 20.97 -13.60
C ASP A 495 16.03 20.97 -12.09
N ALA A 496 15.18 21.68 -11.33
CA ALA A 496 15.28 21.80 -9.89
C ALA A 496 15.05 20.47 -9.14
N GLN A 497 14.21 19.57 -9.68
CA GLN A 497 14.02 18.22 -9.13
C GLN A 497 15.19 17.27 -9.44
N GLY A 498 16.08 17.63 -10.35
CA GLY A 498 17.10 16.75 -10.90
C GLY A 498 16.63 16.09 -12.20
N ARG A 499 16.90 16.78 -13.31
CA ARG A 499 16.60 16.34 -14.66
C ARG A 499 17.21 14.97 -14.94
N ARG A 500 16.44 14.10 -15.59
CA ARG A 500 16.95 12.85 -16.15
C ARG A 500 17.76 13.15 -17.41
N ALA A 501 19.04 12.76 -17.43
CA ALA A 501 19.94 13.00 -18.56
C ALA A 501 19.41 12.43 -19.89
N ARG A 502 18.70 11.29 -19.83
CA ARG A 502 17.98 10.69 -20.97
C ARG A 502 16.52 10.49 -20.58
N PRO A 503 15.59 11.34 -21.05
CA PRO A 503 14.18 11.17 -20.76
C PRO A 503 13.68 9.85 -21.35
N VAL A 504 12.72 9.22 -20.67
CA VAL A 504 12.10 8.00 -21.18
C VAL A 504 11.12 8.38 -22.28
N LEU A 505 11.31 7.80 -23.47
CA LEU A 505 10.41 7.93 -24.61
C LEU A 505 9.54 6.67 -24.74
N PRO A 506 8.43 6.72 -25.50
CA PRO A 506 7.65 5.52 -25.80
C PRO A 506 8.50 4.37 -26.36
N GLY A 507 8.16 3.14 -25.99
CA GLY A 507 8.95 1.94 -26.25
C GLY A 507 9.23 1.69 -27.74
N LYS A 508 10.33 1.00 -28.05
CA LYS A 508 10.75 0.73 -29.43
C LYS A 508 9.87 -0.30 -30.15
N HIS A 509 9.25 -1.22 -29.41
CA HIS A 509 8.38 -2.23 -30.01
C HIS A 509 6.95 -1.71 -30.05
N VAL A 510 6.35 -1.78 -31.24
CA VAL A 510 5.00 -1.28 -31.50
C VAL A 510 4.15 -2.36 -32.15
N ARG A 511 2.90 -2.47 -31.67
CA ARG A 511 1.85 -3.27 -32.31
C ARG A 511 0.61 -2.40 -32.53
N LYS A 512 0.05 -2.48 -33.73
CA LYS A 512 -1.17 -1.76 -34.12
C LYS A 512 -2.38 -2.65 -33.87
N VAL A 513 -3.43 -2.08 -33.29
CA VAL A 513 -4.76 -2.71 -33.23
C VAL A 513 -5.67 -1.96 -34.19
N VAL A 514 -6.30 -2.70 -35.10
CA VAL A 514 -7.10 -2.15 -36.21
C VAL A 514 -8.59 -2.43 -36.05
N ALA A 515 -9.41 -1.57 -36.66
CA ALA A 515 -10.85 -1.75 -36.75
C ALA A 515 -11.18 -2.98 -37.59
N ARG A 516 -12.04 -3.86 -37.09
CA ARG A 516 -12.50 -5.04 -37.84
C ARG A 516 -13.64 -4.74 -38.81
N HIS A 517 -14.41 -3.71 -38.51
CA HIS A 517 -15.58 -3.28 -39.27
C HIS A 517 -15.58 -1.76 -39.34
N SER A 518 -16.12 -1.22 -40.43
CA SER A 518 -16.38 0.21 -40.55
C SER A 518 -17.58 0.61 -39.68
N GLY A 519 -17.56 1.82 -39.12
CA GLY A 519 -18.63 2.31 -38.26
C GLY A 519 -18.22 3.57 -37.49
N VAL A 520 -18.99 3.89 -36.45
CA VAL A 520 -18.69 5.02 -35.55
C VAL A 520 -18.25 4.47 -34.19
N ILE A 521 -17.16 5.00 -33.64
CA ILE A 521 -16.71 4.67 -32.28
C ILE A 521 -17.72 5.25 -31.29
N THR A 522 -18.46 4.41 -30.57
CA THR A 522 -19.47 4.90 -29.61
C THR A 522 -18.86 5.24 -28.26
N SER A 523 -17.86 4.48 -27.82
CA SER A 523 -17.15 4.69 -26.57
C SER A 523 -15.78 4.02 -26.57
N VAL A 524 -14.91 4.44 -25.64
CA VAL A 524 -13.59 3.83 -25.38
C VAL A 524 -13.55 3.40 -23.92
N ASP A 525 -13.45 2.10 -23.64
CA ASP A 525 -13.36 1.60 -22.26
C ASP A 525 -11.95 1.86 -21.71
N GLY A 526 -11.80 2.95 -20.95
CA GLY A 526 -10.54 3.32 -20.33
C GLY A 526 -9.96 2.25 -19.40
N TRP A 527 -10.78 1.44 -18.74
CA TRP A 527 -10.30 0.36 -17.88
C TRP A 527 -9.66 -0.76 -18.71
N ALA A 528 -10.27 -1.11 -19.85
CA ALA A 528 -9.71 -2.07 -20.79
C ALA A 528 -8.38 -1.57 -21.40
N VAL A 529 -8.34 -0.30 -21.83
CA VAL A 529 -7.12 0.34 -22.34
C VAL A 529 -6.00 0.35 -21.30
N ALA A 530 -6.30 0.71 -20.06
CA ALA A 530 -5.33 0.65 -18.96
C ALA A 530 -4.86 -0.79 -18.69
N GLY A 531 -5.73 -1.79 -18.85
CA GLY A 531 -5.38 -3.20 -18.77
C GLY A 531 -4.37 -3.63 -19.82
N ILE A 532 -4.55 -3.19 -21.06
CA ILE A 532 -3.61 -3.45 -22.16
C ILE A 532 -2.27 -2.77 -21.91
N ALA A 533 -2.28 -1.50 -21.48
CA ALA A 533 -1.06 -0.78 -21.12
C ALA A 533 -0.28 -1.50 -20.00
N ARG A 534 -0.98 -2.04 -18.99
CA ARG A 534 -0.35 -2.86 -17.94
C ARG A 534 0.22 -4.17 -18.48
N ALA A 535 -0.52 -4.86 -19.33
CA ALA A 535 -0.04 -6.09 -19.98
C ALA A 535 1.20 -5.85 -20.86
N ALA A 536 1.32 -4.67 -21.45
CA ALA A 536 2.50 -4.25 -22.22
C ALA A 536 3.72 -3.89 -21.35
N GLY A 537 3.55 -3.76 -20.02
CA GLY A 537 4.62 -3.52 -19.05
C GLY A 537 4.44 -2.30 -18.16
N ALA A 538 3.46 -1.43 -18.41
CA ALA A 538 3.26 -0.22 -17.61
C ALA A 538 2.73 -0.53 -16.19
N PRO A 539 3.09 0.23 -15.14
CA PRO A 539 4.05 1.33 -15.12
C PRO A 539 5.51 0.89 -14.91
N ASN A 540 5.80 -0.40 -14.72
CA ASN A 540 7.15 -0.88 -14.39
C ASN A 540 8.14 -0.60 -15.54
N ASP A 541 7.69 -0.81 -16.79
CA ASP A 541 8.31 -0.22 -17.97
C ASP A 541 7.68 1.16 -18.23
N LEU A 542 8.40 2.22 -17.88
CA LEU A 542 7.94 3.60 -18.06
C LEU A 542 7.72 3.97 -19.54
N SER A 543 8.30 3.22 -20.48
CA SER A 543 8.13 3.42 -21.92
C SER A 543 6.88 2.72 -22.49
N ALA A 544 6.31 1.78 -21.73
CA ALA A 544 5.18 0.99 -22.16
C ALA A 544 3.86 1.73 -21.99
N GLY A 545 2.90 1.38 -22.84
CA GLY A 545 1.56 1.95 -22.77
C GLY A 545 0.77 1.81 -24.06
N VAL A 546 -0.35 2.54 -24.14
CA VAL A 546 -1.25 2.57 -25.28
C VAL A 546 -1.40 4.01 -25.78
N ASP A 547 -1.32 4.20 -27.09
CA ASP A 547 -1.57 5.45 -27.79
C ASP A 547 -2.88 5.35 -28.58
N LEU A 548 -3.90 6.07 -28.13
CA LEU A 548 -5.22 6.12 -28.76
C LEU A 548 -5.18 7.05 -29.97
N LEU A 549 -5.53 6.52 -31.14
CA LEU A 549 -5.59 7.28 -32.40
C LEU A 549 -7.02 7.64 -32.80
N VAL A 550 -8.00 7.17 -32.02
CA VAL A 550 -9.42 7.43 -32.24
C VAL A 550 -10.08 8.00 -30.99
N SER A 551 -11.18 8.72 -31.20
CA SER A 551 -12.03 9.26 -30.14
C SER A 551 -13.48 8.80 -30.31
N ALA A 552 -14.26 8.84 -29.23
CA ALA A 552 -15.70 8.61 -29.32
C ALA A 552 -16.35 9.62 -30.29
N GLY A 553 -17.28 9.16 -31.11
CA GLY A 553 -17.92 9.92 -32.20
C GLY A 553 -17.17 9.88 -33.53
N GLN A 554 -15.95 9.34 -33.60
CA GLN A 554 -15.18 9.26 -34.84
C GLN A 554 -15.65 8.11 -35.74
N THR A 555 -15.79 8.38 -37.04
CA THR A 555 -16.01 7.35 -38.06
C THR A 555 -14.69 6.67 -38.41
N VAL A 556 -14.70 5.34 -38.51
CA VAL A 556 -13.56 4.51 -38.90
C VAL A 556 -13.95 3.53 -39.99
N GLU A 557 -13.00 3.16 -40.84
CA GLU A 557 -13.10 2.08 -41.81
C GLU A 557 -12.45 0.79 -41.32
N ALA A 558 -12.90 -0.36 -41.81
CA ALA A 558 -12.24 -1.64 -41.54
C ALA A 558 -10.77 -1.57 -42.00
N GLY A 559 -9.85 -1.85 -41.07
CA GLY A 559 -8.40 -1.73 -41.28
C GLY A 559 -7.77 -0.47 -40.69
N ASP A 560 -8.56 0.55 -40.33
CA ASP A 560 -8.04 1.76 -39.66
C ASP A 560 -7.41 1.41 -38.31
N VAL A 561 -6.31 2.10 -37.97
CA VAL A 561 -5.63 1.87 -36.69
C VAL A 561 -6.39 2.59 -35.58
N LEU A 562 -6.91 1.82 -34.63
CA LEU A 562 -7.61 2.36 -33.46
C LEU A 562 -6.62 2.87 -32.41
N PHE A 563 -5.60 2.06 -32.11
CA PHE A 563 -4.57 2.40 -31.14
C PHE A 563 -3.29 1.60 -31.37
N GLN A 564 -2.21 2.08 -30.77
CA GLN A 564 -0.89 1.46 -30.81
C GLN A 564 -0.44 1.07 -29.41
N ILE A 565 0.15 -0.10 -29.28
CA ILE A 565 0.69 -0.61 -28.02
C ILE A 565 2.21 -0.52 -28.10
N TYR A 566 2.81 0.12 -27.09
CA TYR A 566 4.23 0.38 -26.97
C TYR A 566 4.83 -0.41 -25.79
N GLY A 567 6.10 -0.79 -25.90
CA GLY A 567 6.90 -1.35 -24.80
C GLY A 567 8.33 -1.70 -25.22
N ASN A 568 9.19 -2.00 -24.25
CA ASN A 568 10.56 -2.47 -24.52
C ASN A 568 10.68 -4.00 -24.61
N ASP A 569 9.68 -4.74 -24.15
CA ASP A 569 9.58 -6.18 -24.29
C ASP A 569 8.66 -6.52 -25.48
N ALA A 570 9.23 -7.10 -26.53
CA ALA A 570 8.50 -7.46 -27.74
C ALA A 570 7.44 -8.54 -27.50
N GLU A 571 7.68 -9.47 -26.56
CA GLU A 571 6.76 -10.56 -26.25
C GLU A 571 5.57 -10.04 -25.45
N ALA A 572 5.84 -9.22 -24.42
CA ALA A 572 4.78 -8.57 -23.64
C ALA A 572 3.86 -7.71 -24.53
N VAL A 573 4.44 -6.93 -25.45
CA VAL A 573 3.67 -6.11 -26.40
C VAL A 573 2.84 -6.98 -27.36
N ALA A 574 3.38 -8.10 -27.82
CA ALA A 574 2.64 -9.05 -28.67
C ALA A 574 1.46 -9.69 -27.92
N ASN A 575 1.69 -10.16 -26.69
CA ASN A 575 0.66 -10.77 -25.84
C ASN A 575 -0.44 -9.78 -25.46
N ALA A 576 -0.08 -8.52 -25.20
CA ALA A 576 -1.02 -7.44 -24.96
C ALA A 576 -1.89 -7.16 -26.21
N ALA A 577 -1.28 -7.17 -27.40
CA ALA A 577 -1.99 -6.99 -28.67
C ALA A 577 -2.97 -8.13 -28.98
N GLU A 578 -2.59 -9.38 -28.72
CA GLU A 578 -3.52 -10.51 -28.85
C GLU A 578 -4.67 -10.43 -27.85
N SER A 579 -4.40 -10.06 -26.60
CA SER A 579 -5.46 -9.86 -25.60
C SER A 579 -6.44 -8.74 -26.00
N ALA A 580 -5.91 -7.67 -26.60
CA ALA A 580 -6.68 -6.52 -27.07
C ALA A 580 -7.67 -6.86 -28.20
N LYS A 581 -7.41 -7.92 -28.99
CA LYS A 581 -8.34 -8.42 -30.02
C LYS A 581 -9.62 -9.04 -29.46
N HIS A 582 -9.56 -9.48 -28.20
CA HIS A 582 -10.69 -10.12 -27.51
C HIS A 582 -11.40 -9.15 -26.56
N LEU A 583 -10.71 -8.10 -26.14
CA LEU A 583 -11.31 -7.00 -25.38
C LEU A 583 -12.08 -6.10 -26.34
N ALA A 584 -13.38 -5.90 -26.08
CA ALA A 584 -14.16 -4.80 -26.65
C ALA A 584 -13.62 -3.47 -26.11
N THR A 585 -12.44 -3.07 -26.56
CA THR A 585 -11.80 -1.81 -26.20
C THR A 585 -12.58 -0.61 -26.74
N HIS A 586 -13.38 -0.87 -27.79
CA HIS A 586 -14.21 0.08 -28.51
C HIS A 586 -15.50 -0.64 -28.91
N ASP A 587 -16.65 -0.02 -28.63
CA ASP A 587 -17.92 -0.45 -29.21
C ASP A 587 -18.14 0.31 -30.53
N ILE A 588 -18.07 -0.41 -31.64
CA ILE A 588 -18.33 0.13 -32.99
C ILE A 588 -19.79 -0.19 -33.33
N SER A 589 -20.63 0.83 -33.50
CA SER A 589 -21.97 0.62 -34.03
C SER A 589 -21.94 0.61 -35.57
N ALA A 590 -22.69 -0.32 -36.16
CA ALA A 590 -22.82 -0.45 -37.62
C ALA A 590 -23.83 0.55 -38.23
N GLU A 591 -24.53 1.33 -37.40
CA GLU A 591 -25.47 2.34 -37.87
C GLU A 591 -24.71 3.56 -38.39
N ARG A 592 -24.60 3.67 -39.72
CA ARG A 592 -24.32 4.95 -40.37
C ARG A 592 -25.45 5.90 -39.97
N PHE A 593 -25.14 6.94 -39.20
CA PHE A 593 -26.04 8.08 -39.05
C PHE A 593 -26.35 8.61 -40.45
N SER A 594 -27.55 8.32 -40.96
CA SER A 594 -28.07 9.00 -42.14
C SER A 594 -28.27 10.47 -41.76
N PRO A 595 -27.71 11.44 -42.49
CA PRO A 595 -28.04 12.83 -42.27
C PRO A 595 -29.46 13.04 -42.81
N SER A 596 -30.48 12.85 -41.97
CA SER A 596 -31.82 13.32 -42.28
C SER A 596 -31.84 14.84 -42.13
N ILE A 597 -31.51 15.49 -43.25
CA ILE A 597 -32.02 16.80 -43.58
C ILE A 597 -33.55 16.76 -43.41
N ARG A 598 -34.07 17.54 -42.45
CA ARG A 598 -35.34 18.25 -42.64
C ARG A 598 -35.14 19.70 -42.24
N VAL A 599 -34.82 20.49 -43.25
CA VAL A 599 -35.35 21.85 -43.38
C VAL A 599 -36.86 21.71 -43.48
N SER A 600 -37.61 22.40 -42.61
CA SER A 600 -38.95 22.88 -42.94
C SER A 600 -39.13 24.25 -42.30
N ALA A 601 -39.66 25.14 -43.13
CA ALA A 601 -39.85 26.58 -43.00
C ALA A 601 -40.39 27.08 -41.65
#